data_AF-A0A7V5WLT4-F1
#
_entry.id   AF-A0A7V5WLT4-F1
#
_cell.length_a   1.000
_cell.length_b   1.000
_cell.length_c   1.000
_cell.angle_alpha   90.00
_cell.angle_beta   90.00
_cell.angle_gamma   90.00
#
_symmetry.space_group_name_H-M   'P 1'
#
loop_
_entity.id
_entity.type
_entity.pdbx_description
1 polymer ?
#
loop_
_entity_poly.entity_id
_entity_poly.type
_entity_poly.pdbx_seq_one_letter_code
_entity_poly.pdbx_strand_id
1 'polypeptide(L)'
;MHISTLQMQYGISFENISKSLANFNANNHLGSFNNGNSANWLISHITATRQIPLMFAGQETIWKPEQIQRWGREPAPLVAAEAIDWQQLLGDLETSGNMLMGFLATANEETLAIETPVGKIGSALAFLVTHEHHHSGQLAYLASAIKSQE
;
A
#
# COMPACT_ATOMS: atom_id res chain seq x y z
N MET A 1 16.53 11.34 -8.95
CA MET A 1 15.21 11.56 -8.33
C MET A 1 15.45 12.04 -6.91
N HIS A 2 14.86 13.16 -6.49
CA HIS A 2 15.07 13.67 -5.14
C HIS A 2 14.15 12.95 -4.14
N ILE A 3 14.70 12.57 -2.98
CA ILE A 3 13.96 11.92 -1.88
C ILE A 3 12.75 12.75 -1.46
N SER A 4 12.88 14.08 -1.43
CA SER A 4 11.80 15.00 -1.11
C SER A 4 10.62 14.91 -2.09
N THR A 5 10.88 14.61 -3.37
CA THR A 5 9.83 14.35 -4.36
C THR A 5 9.08 13.05 -4.03
N LEU A 6 9.79 11.98 -3.67
CA LEU A 6 9.17 10.73 -3.27
C LEU A 6 8.31 10.91 -2.01
N GLN A 7 8.81 11.61 -1.00
CA GLN A 7 8.05 11.93 0.22
C GLN A 7 6.75 12.67 -0.10
N MET A 8 6.82 13.70 -0.94
CA MET A 8 5.63 14.44 -1.37
C MET A 8 4.62 13.53 -2.09
N GLN A 9 5.08 12.69 -3.01
CA GLN A 9 4.22 11.81 -3.79
C GLN A 9 3.55 10.73 -2.92
N TYR A 10 4.28 10.11 -1.99
CA TYR A 10 3.70 9.17 -1.04
C TYR A 10 2.71 9.85 -0.08
N GLY A 11 3.02 11.07 0.36
CA GLY A 11 2.09 11.87 1.18
C GLY A 11 0.76 12.14 0.46
N ILE A 12 0.81 12.58 -0.80
CA ILE A 12 -0.38 12.81 -1.63
C ILE A 12 -1.16 11.51 -1.85
N SER A 13 -0.47 10.41 -2.15
CA SER A 13 -1.11 9.10 -2.31
C SER A 13 -1.86 8.67 -1.04
N PHE A 14 -1.22 8.78 0.12
CA PHE A 14 -1.84 8.44 1.40
C PHE A 14 -3.06 9.31 1.72
N GLU A 15 -3.01 10.60 1.41
CA GLU A 15 -4.17 11.50 1.55
C GLU A 15 -5.35 11.05 0.67
N ASN A 16 -5.09 10.70 -0.59
CA ASN A 16 -6.11 10.24 -1.53
C ASN A 16 -6.72 8.89 -1.13
N ILE A 17 -5.89 7.96 -0.65
CA ILE A 17 -6.34 6.69 -0.07
C ILE A 17 -7.24 6.97 1.13
N SER A 18 -6.80 7.82 2.07
CA SER A 18 -7.56 8.15 3.28
C SER A 18 -8.94 8.74 2.97
N LYS A 19 -9.04 9.66 2.00
CA LYS A 19 -10.33 10.21 1.54
C LYS A 19 -11.25 9.13 0.98
N SER A 20 -10.70 8.17 0.25
CA SER A 20 -11.47 7.06 -0.32
C SER A 20 -11.95 6.10 0.78
N LEU A 21 -11.11 5.84 1.78
CA LEU A 21 -11.38 4.94 2.91
C LEU A 21 -12.56 5.38 3.78
N ALA A 22 -12.87 6.67 3.84
CA ALA A 22 -14.03 7.19 4.56
C ALA A 22 -15.38 6.63 4.07
N ASN A 23 -15.41 5.98 2.90
CA ASN A 23 -16.63 5.39 2.32
C ASN A 23 -16.74 3.87 2.60
N PHE A 24 -15.77 3.30 3.31
CA PHE A 24 -15.72 1.88 3.61
C PHE A 24 -15.89 1.60 5.10
N ASN A 25 -16.50 0.46 5.42
CA ASN A 25 -16.70 -0.04 6.77
C ASN A 25 -16.68 -1.57 6.79
N ALA A 26 -16.84 -2.15 7.98
CA ALA A 26 -16.85 -3.61 8.23
C ALA A 26 -17.79 -4.41 7.31
N ASN A 27 -18.84 -3.80 6.75
CA ASN A 27 -19.85 -4.50 5.97
C ASN A 27 -19.60 -4.44 4.46
N ASN A 28 -18.82 -3.48 3.96
CA ASN A 28 -18.66 -3.24 2.52
C ASN A 28 -17.23 -3.41 2.00
N HIS A 29 -16.22 -3.55 2.87
CA HIS A 29 -14.81 -3.62 2.44
C HIS A 29 -14.45 -4.87 1.63
N LEU A 30 -15.30 -5.92 1.66
CA LEU A 30 -15.15 -7.13 0.84
C LEU A 30 -15.85 -7.03 -0.51
N GLY A 31 -16.70 -6.01 -0.70
CA GLY A 31 -17.38 -5.77 -1.96
C GLY A 31 -16.38 -5.47 -3.08
N SER A 32 -16.60 -6.10 -4.23
CA SER A 32 -15.87 -5.83 -5.47
C SER A 32 -16.80 -5.20 -6.51
N PHE A 33 -16.24 -4.37 -7.38
CA PHE A 33 -16.96 -3.84 -8.54
C PHE A 33 -16.41 -4.43 -9.84
N ASN A 34 -17.29 -4.89 -10.75
CA ASN A 34 -16.93 -5.53 -12.03
C ASN A 34 -15.86 -6.64 -11.90
N ASN A 35 -15.97 -7.50 -10.87
CA ASN A 35 -14.99 -8.55 -10.54
C ASN A 35 -13.56 -8.03 -10.28
N GLY A 36 -13.42 -6.73 -9.96
CA GLY A 36 -12.15 -6.14 -9.55
C GLY A 36 -11.77 -6.46 -8.11
N ASN A 37 -10.68 -5.86 -7.64
CA ASN A 37 -10.21 -6.05 -6.26
C ASN A 37 -11.13 -5.34 -5.27
N SER A 38 -11.33 -5.95 -4.10
CA SER A 38 -12.03 -5.32 -2.97
C SER A 38 -11.14 -4.30 -2.26
N ALA A 39 -11.73 -3.45 -1.42
CA ALA A 39 -10.96 -2.52 -0.60
C ALA A 39 -10.00 -3.26 0.36
N ASN A 40 -10.44 -4.38 0.94
CA ASN A 40 -9.59 -5.21 1.80
C ASN A 40 -8.35 -5.72 1.04
N TRP A 41 -8.53 -6.21 -0.19
CA TRP A 41 -7.40 -6.63 -1.03
C TRP A 41 -6.48 -5.46 -1.35
N LEU A 42 -7.03 -4.32 -1.80
CA LEU A 42 -6.26 -3.14 -2.20
C LEU A 42 -5.41 -2.59 -1.04
N ILE A 43 -6.00 -2.46 0.14
CA ILE A 43 -5.28 -1.96 1.31
C ILE A 43 -4.26 -2.97 1.81
N SER A 44 -4.56 -4.26 1.77
CA SER A 44 -3.57 -5.29 2.12
C SER A 44 -2.38 -5.22 1.18
N HIS A 45 -2.63 -5.04 -0.11
CA HIS A 45 -1.60 -4.94 -1.13
C HIS A 45 -0.72 -3.70 -0.99
N ILE A 46 -1.33 -2.53 -0.76
CA ILE A 46 -0.59 -1.29 -0.51
C ILE A 46 0.26 -1.42 0.77
N THR A 47 -0.33 -1.96 1.85
CA THR A 47 0.36 -2.14 3.13
C THR A 47 1.57 -3.05 3.01
N ALA A 48 1.47 -4.17 2.28
CA ALA A 48 2.60 -5.05 2.02
C ALA A 48 3.67 -4.38 1.15
N THR A 49 3.29 -3.74 0.05
CA THR A 49 4.24 -3.17 -0.91
C THR A 49 5.07 -2.03 -0.33
N ARG A 50 4.50 -1.22 0.59
CA ARG A 50 5.25 -0.20 1.35
C ARG A 50 6.37 -0.76 2.21
N GLN A 51 6.24 -2.01 2.67
CA GLN A 51 7.21 -2.66 3.54
C GLN A 51 8.34 -3.36 2.78
N ILE A 52 8.19 -3.58 1.47
CA ILE A 52 9.20 -4.25 0.64
C ILE A 52 10.55 -3.49 0.65
N PRO A 53 10.60 -2.16 0.40
CA PRO A 53 11.85 -1.41 0.46
C PRO A 53 12.47 -1.42 1.87
N LEU A 54 11.64 -1.36 2.91
CA LEU A 54 12.07 -1.40 4.31
C LEU A 54 12.79 -2.71 4.62
N MET A 55 12.19 -3.84 4.23
CA MET A 55 12.77 -5.17 4.39
C MET A 55 14.13 -5.28 3.71
N PHE A 56 14.29 -4.79 2.48
CA PHE A 56 15.58 -4.81 1.77
C PHE A 56 16.61 -3.84 2.36
N ALA A 57 16.17 -2.73 2.96
CA ALA A 57 17.03 -1.82 3.72
C ALA A 57 17.39 -2.34 5.13
N GLY A 58 17.00 -3.56 5.49
CA GLY A 58 17.24 -4.16 6.80
C GLY A 58 16.45 -3.50 7.94
N GLN A 59 15.38 -2.77 7.61
CA GLN A 59 14.48 -2.16 8.60
C GLN A 59 13.46 -3.20 9.08
N GLU A 60 12.96 -3.01 10.31
CA GLU A 60 11.83 -3.79 10.80
C GLU A 60 10.56 -3.50 9.98
N THR A 61 9.66 -4.47 9.95
CA THR A 61 8.36 -4.40 9.26
C THR A 61 7.27 -4.85 10.24
N ILE A 62 6.05 -4.34 10.07
CA ILE A 62 4.91 -4.73 10.93
C ILE A 62 4.36 -6.10 10.53
N TRP A 63 4.49 -6.46 9.27
CA TRP A 63 4.03 -7.73 8.72
C TRP A 63 5.19 -8.70 8.59
N LYS A 64 4.92 -9.97 8.86
CA LYS A 64 5.92 -11.02 8.65
C LYS A 64 6.23 -11.18 7.15
N PRO A 65 7.41 -11.69 6.77
CA PRO A 65 7.77 -11.90 5.37
C PRO A 65 6.73 -12.67 4.57
N GLU A 66 6.04 -13.66 5.18
CA GLU A 66 5.00 -14.45 4.51
C GLU A 66 3.76 -13.62 4.17
N GLN A 67 3.38 -12.68 5.05
CA GLN A 67 2.28 -11.75 4.80
C GLN A 67 2.65 -10.74 3.71
N ILE A 68 3.87 -10.20 3.76
CA ILE A 68 4.42 -9.33 2.72
C ILE A 68 4.46 -10.08 1.38
N GLN A 69 4.79 -11.37 1.37
CA GLN A 69 4.77 -12.18 0.16
C GLN A 69 3.35 -12.42 -0.36
N ARG A 70 2.40 -12.79 0.51
CA ARG A 70 0.99 -13.07 0.12
C ARG A 70 0.31 -11.86 -0.52
N TRP A 71 0.58 -10.67 0.01
CA TRP A 71 -0.04 -9.41 -0.39
C TRP A 71 0.88 -8.51 -1.20
N GLY A 72 2.12 -8.91 -1.42
CA GLY A 72 3.12 -8.13 -2.15
C GLY A 72 2.92 -8.25 -3.65
N ARG A 73 3.96 -8.69 -4.36
CA ARG A 73 3.92 -8.73 -5.83
C ARG A 73 2.89 -9.73 -6.36
N GLU A 74 2.01 -9.26 -7.24
CA GLU A 74 1.01 -10.07 -7.96
C GLU A 74 0.16 -10.96 -7.02
N PRO A 75 -0.55 -10.38 -6.03
CA PRO A 75 -1.32 -11.19 -5.09
C PRO A 75 -2.42 -11.95 -5.82
N ALA A 76 -2.62 -13.22 -5.45
CA ALA A 76 -3.83 -13.93 -5.84
C ALA A 76 -5.08 -13.16 -5.37
N PRO A 77 -6.22 -13.32 -6.08
CA PRO A 77 -7.50 -12.76 -5.64
C PRO A 77 -7.78 -13.06 -4.17
N LEU A 78 -8.48 -12.15 -3.48
CA LEU A 78 -8.86 -12.34 -2.09
C LEU A 78 -9.85 -13.51 -1.98
N VAL A 79 -9.53 -14.50 -1.15
CA VAL A 79 -10.54 -15.43 -0.63
C VAL A 79 -11.07 -14.86 0.68
N ALA A 80 -12.39 -14.87 0.90
CA ALA A 80 -13.00 -14.23 2.07
C ALA A 80 -12.42 -14.69 3.43
N ALA A 81 -11.98 -15.94 3.53
CA ALA A 81 -11.34 -16.48 4.73
C ALA A 81 -9.95 -15.90 5.02
N GLU A 82 -9.31 -15.25 4.04
CA GLU A 82 -8.01 -14.59 4.17
C GLU A 82 -8.15 -13.09 4.46
N ALA A 83 -9.38 -12.57 4.53
CA ALA A 83 -9.61 -11.15 4.77
C ALA A 83 -9.04 -10.75 6.13
N ILE A 84 -8.26 -9.67 6.14
CA ILE A 84 -7.77 -9.06 7.37
C ILE A 84 -8.93 -8.27 7.99
N ASP A 85 -9.03 -8.27 9.32
CA ASP A 85 -9.98 -7.41 10.02
C ASP A 85 -9.82 -5.95 9.56
N TRP A 86 -10.95 -5.29 9.27
CA TRP A 86 -10.90 -3.97 8.64
C TRP A 86 -10.24 -2.92 9.53
N GLN A 87 -10.53 -2.93 10.83
CA GLN A 87 -9.97 -1.95 11.75
C GLN A 87 -8.47 -2.18 11.94
N GLN A 88 -8.05 -3.44 12.05
CA GLN A 88 -6.63 -3.81 12.06
C GLN A 88 -5.92 -3.33 10.80
N LEU A 89 -6.52 -3.59 9.63
CA LEU A 89 -5.92 -3.26 8.34
C LEU A 89 -5.73 -1.75 8.14
N LEU A 90 -6.66 -0.93 8.64
CA LEU A 90 -6.52 0.53 8.63
C LEU A 90 -5.33 1.00 9.51
N GLY A 91 -5.18 0.40 10.71
CA GLY A 91 -4.04 0.70 11.58
C GLY A 91 -2.70 0.27 10.98
N ASP A 92 -2.67 -0.89 10.32
CA ASP A 92 -1.48 -1.39 9.62
C ASP A 92 -1.10 -0.50 8.42
N LEU A 93 -2.10 0.01 7.68
CA LEU A 93 -1.88 0.96 6.58
C LEU A 93 -1.26 2.27 7.07
N GLU A 94 -1.77 2.84 8.15
CA GLU A 94 -1.23 4.06 8.74
C GLU A 94 0.20 3.83 9.24
N THR A 95 0.41 2.74 9.98
CA THR A 95 1.72 2.40 10.55
C THR A 95 2.76 2.18 9.44
N SER A 96 2.42 1.41 8.40
CA SER A 96 3.32 1.20 7.25
C SER A 96 3.63 2.50 6.51
N GLY A 97 2.67 3.43 6.41
CA GLY A 97 2.87 4.77 5.85
C GLY A 97 3.87 5.59 6.67
N ASN A 98 3.70 5.61 7.99
CA ASN A 98 4.61 6.32 8.89
C ASN A 98 6.04 5.75 8.85
N MET A 99 6.17 4.42 8.79
CA MET A 99 7.48 3.77 8.65
C MET A 99 8.16 4.13 7.33
N LEU A 100 7.42 4.12 6.22
CA LEU A 100 7.96 4.50 4.92
C LEU A 100 8.39 5.97 4.90
N MET A 101 7.58 6.88 5.46
CA MET A 101 7.92 8.31 5.54
C MET A 101 9.14 8.56 6.43
N GLY A 102 9.24 7.85 7.56
CA GLY A 102 10.40 7.89 8.44
C GLY A 102 11.67 7.40 7.74
N PHE A 103 11.58 6.28 7.03
CA PHE A 103 12.67 5.77 6.21
C PHE A 103 13.11 6.77 5.13
N LEU A 104 12.17 7.35 4.39
CA LEU A 104 12.49 8.37 3.39
C LEU A 104 13.14 9.61 4.00
N ALA A 105 12.81 9.99 5.24
CA ALA A 105 13.41 11.14 5.90
C ALA A 105 14.90 10.94 6.24
N THR A 106 15.35 9.69 6.40
CA THR A 106 16.74 9.37 6.77
C THR A 106 17.51 8.67 5.66
N ALA A 107 16.86 8.27 4.57
CA ALA A 107 17.51 7.57 3.46
C ALA A 107 18.61 8.42 2.82
N ASN A 108 19.72 7.78 2.48
CA ASN A 108 20.85 8.39 1.79
C ASN A 108 21.15 7.62 0.49
N GLU A 109 22.13 8.09 -0.29
CA GLU A 109 22.49 7.47 -1.57
C GLU A 109 22.91 6.00 -1.44
N GLU A 110 23.59 5.63 -0.35
CA GLU A 110 24.02 4.27 -0.08
C GLU A 110 22.80 3.35 0.15
N THR A 111 21.86 3.76 0.99
CA THR A 111 20.61 3.03 1.23
C THR A 111 19.80 2.90 -0.06
N LEU A 112 19.69 3.96 -0.84
CA LEU A 112 18.95 3.94 -2.11
C LEU A 112 19.63 3.07 -3.18
N ALA A 113 20.93 2.81 -3.05
CA ALA A 113 21.70 2.00 -3.98
C ALA A 113 21.68 0.49 -3.65
N ILE A 114 21.11 0.08 -2.52
CA ILE A 114 20.93 -1.34 -2.16
C ILE A 114 20.13 -2.05 -3.25
N GLU A 115 20.64 -3.20 -3.70
CA GLU A 115 20.01 -4.02 -4.73
C GLU A 115 18.83 -4.84 -4.16
N THR A 116 17.76 -4.92 -4.95
CA THR A 116 16.58 -5.76 -4.70
C THR A 116 16.30 -6.61 -5.94
N PRO A 117 15.43 -7.63 -5.88
CA PRO A 117 15.07 -8.45 -7.04
C PRO A 117 14.46 -7.67 -8.22
N VAL A 118 14.04 -6.41 -8.02
CA VAL A 118 13.45 -5.54 -9.05
C VAL A 118 14.29 -4.29 -9.33
N GLY A 119 15.56 -4.31 -8.92
CA GLY A 119 16.52 -3.20 -9.06
C GLY A 119 16.81 -2.52 -7.72
N LYS A 120 17.42 -1.34 -7.77
CA LYS A 120 17.81 -0.60 -6.56
C LYS A 120 16.61 -0.11 -5.75
N ILE A 121 16.76 0.04 -4.43
CA ILE A 121 15.71 0.58 -3.55
C ILE A 121 15.14 1.90 -4.09
N GLY A 122 15.99 2.83 -4.55
CA GLY A 122 15.52 4.11 -5.11
C GLY A 122 14.60 3.93 -6.33
N SER A 123 14.93 2.99 -7.22
CA SER A 123 14.09 2.66 -8.39
C SER A 123 12.81 1.94 -7.99
N ALA A 124 12.88 1.04 -7.00
CA ALA A 124 11.73 0.35 -6.46
C ALA A 124 10.74 1.35 -5.82
N LEU A 125 11.21 2.31 -5.03
CA LEU A 125 10.38 3.37 -4.44
C LEU A 125 9.68 4.23 -5.49
N ALA A 126 10.40 4.58 -6.57
CA ALA A 126 9.85 5.33 -7.70
C ALA A 126 8.73 4.57 -8.44
N PHE A 127 8.92 3.26 -8.63
CA PHE A 127 7.89 2.40 -9.19
C PHE A 127 6.70 2.28 -8.24
N LEU A 128 6.97 1.98 -6.96
CA LEU A 128 5.96 1.72 -5.95
C LEU A 128 5.06 2.93 -5.69
N VAL A 129 5.57 4.16 -5.81
CA VAL A 129 4.70 5.34 -5.67
C VAL A 129 3.73 5.46 -6.84
N THR A 130 4.16 5.15 -8.06
CA THR A 130 3.25 5.14 -9.24
C THR A 130 2.22 4.01 -9.11
N HIS A 131 2.67 2.85 -8.65
CA HIS A 131 1.83 1.69 -8.36
C HIS A 131 0.78 1.98 -7.28
N GLU A 132 1.17 2.68 -6.20
CA GLU A 132 0.24 3.07 -5.14
C GLU A 132 -0.81 4.08 -5.65
N HIS A 133 -0.42 5.05 -6.49
CA HIS A 133 -1.39 5.95 -7.13
C HIS A 133 -2.40 5.20 -8.02
N HIS A 134 -1.96 4.16 -8.74
CA HIS A 134 -2.85 3.32 -9.52
C HIS A 134 -3.91 2.65 -8.62
N HIS A 135 -3.49 2.06 -7.51
CA HIS A 135 -4.41 1.42 -6.56
C HIS A 135 -5.27 2.42 -5.78
N SER A 136 -4.76 3.63 -5.50
CA SER A 136 -5.57 4.73 -4.97
C SER A 136 -6.71 5.09 -5.92
N GLY A 137 -6.46 5.09 -7.24
CA GLY A 137 -7.50 5.30 -8.25
C GLY A 137 -8.55 4.18 -8.28
N GLN A 138 -8.12 2.92 -8.18
CA GLN A 138 -9.03 1.78 -8.06
C GLN A 138 -9.91 1.88 -6.81
N LEU A 139 -9.32 2.29 -5.68
CA LEU A 139 -10.04 2.46 -4.42
C LEU A 139 -11.07 3.61 -4.52
N ALA A 140 -10.71 4.73 -5.14
CA ALA A 140 -11.62 5.84 -5.37
C ALA A 140 -12.79 5.45 -6.29
N TYR A 141 -12.52 4.65 -7.33
CA TYR A 141 -13.56 4.12 -8.21
C TYR A 141 -14.52 3.20 -7.45
N LEU A 142 -13.99 2.28 -6.64
CA LEU A 142 -14.80 1.39 -5.80
C LEU A 142 -15.66 2.20 -4.80
N ALA A 143 -15.08 3.23 -4.18
CA ALA A 143 -15.81 4.12 -3.27
C ALA A 143 -16.97 4.85 -3.98
N SER A 144 -16.77 5.28 -5.23
CA SER A 144 -17.82 5.93 -6.02
C SER A 144 -18.97 4.97 -6.36
N ALA A 145 -18.66 3.70 -6.62
CA ALA A 145 -19.66 2.68 -6.90
C ALA A 145 -20.55 2.38 -5.68
N ILE A 146 -19.98 2.39 -4.47
CA ILE A 146 -20.74 2.20 -3.22
C ILE A 146 -21.77 3.33 -3.05
N LYS A 147 -21.35 4.60 -3.24
CA LYS A 147 -22.25 5.75 -3.15
C LYS A 147 -23.40 5.71 -4.15
N SER A 148 -23.20 5.11 -5.32
CA SER A 148 -24.24 5.02 -6.35
C SER A 148 -25.33 3.98 -6.07
N GLN A 149 -25.17 3.19 -5.00
CA GLN A 149 -26.12 2.15 -4.58
C GLN A 149 -26.99 2.58 -3.39
N GLU A 150 -26.73 3.76 -2.81
CA GLU A 150 -27.53 4.40 -1.74
C GLU A 150 -28.55 5.38 -2.34
#